data_AF-A0A6J1SM47-F1
#
_entry.id   AF-A0A6J1SM47-F1
#
_cell.length_a   1.000
_cell.length_b   1.000
_cell.length_c   1.000
_cell.angle_alpha   90.00
_cell.angle_beta   90.00
_cell.angle_gamma   90.00
#
_symmetry.space_group_name_H-M   'P 1'
#
loop_
_entity.id
_entity.type
_entity.pdbx_description
1 polymer ?
#
loop_
_entity_poly.entity_id
_entity_poly.type
_entity_poly.pdbx_seq_one_letter_code
_entity_poly.pdbx_strand_id
1 'polypeptide(L)'
;MEGDDRVDTEQTLNYDFNFNMVLAKTLISKLGLPQERQLATEWLQKLSTSGTSMEELQLRNMFAYFLVLSLQEGQLRPPFDTEPPAAPLPSLQHLLVWPIASSSQYSADRDRGSL
;
A
#
# COMPACT_ATOMS: atom_id res chain seq x y z
N MET A 1 -24.34 -11.56 -23.91
CA MET A 1 -24.67 -10.67 -22.77
C MET A 1 -23.51 -10.81 -21.78
N GLU A 2 -22.32 -10.37 -22.19
CA GLU A 2 -21.03 -10.74 -21.54
C GLU A 2 -20.04 -9.55 -21.51
N GLY A 3 -20.50 -8.38 -21.99
CA GLY A 3 -19.71 -7.14 -22.04
C GLY A 3 -19.99 -6.16 -20.89
N ASP A 4 -21.06 -6.39 -20.12
CA ASP A 4 -21.51 -5.50 -19.04
C ASP A 4 -20.69 -5.74 -17.75
N ASP A 5 -20.56 -7.01 -17.34
CA ASP A 5 -19.84 -7.41 -16.13
C ASP A 5 -18.36 -6.96 -16.08
N ARG A 6 -17.68 -6.91 -17.24
CA ARG A 6 -16.28 -6.49 -17.32
C ARG A 6 -16.10 -5.01 -17.04
N VAL A 7 -16.98 -4.18 -17.62
CA VAL A 7 -16.96 -2.72 -17.44
C VAL A 7 -17.25 -2.37 -15.98
N ASP A 8 -18.21 -3.06 -15.36
CA ASP A 8 -18.52 -2.90 -13.94
C ASP A 8 -17.34 -3.28 -13.03
N THR A 9 -16.58 -4.31 -13.40
CA THR A 9 -15.41 -4.74 -12.64
C THR A 9 -14.27 -3.71 -12.73
N GLU A 10 -13.97 -3.20 -13.93
CA GLU A 10 -12.94 -2.16 -14.10
C GLU A 10 -13.32 -0.86 -13.39
N GLN A 11 -14.58 -0.44 -13.46
CA GLN A 11 -15.07 0.74 -12.74
C GLN A 11 -14.95 0.58 -11.23
N THR A 12 -15.30 -0.59 -10.70
CA THR A 12 -15.13 -0.93 -9.28
C THR A 12 -13.66 -0.85 -8.86
N LEU A 13 -12.75 -1.45 -9.64
CA LEU A 13 -11.31 -1.39 -9.37
C LEU A 13 -10.79 0.07 -9.41
N ASN A 14 -11.23 0.88 -10.37
CA ASN A 14 -10.86 2.29 -10.42
C ASN A 14 -11.39 3.08 -9.21
N TYR A 15 -12.61 2.79 -8.77
CA TYR A 15 -13.20 3.41 -7.59
C TYR A 15 -12.40 3.09 -6.31
N ASP A 16 -12.12 1.82 -6.06
CA ASP A 16 -11.34 1.36 -4.91
C ASP A 16 -9.93 1.94 -4.92
N PHE A 17 -9.31 2.01 -6.10
CA PHE A 17 -8.01 2.65 -6.27
C PHE A 17 -8.05 4.10 -5.84
N ASN A 18 -8.98 4.87 -6.40
CA ASN A 18 -9.10 6.30 -6.14
C ASN A 18 -9.39 6.58 -4.66
N PHE A 19 -10.22 5.76 -4.02
CA PHE A 19 -10.47 5.83 -2.59
C PHE A 19 -9.16 5.64 -1.79
N ASN A 20 -8.41 4.58 -2.06
CA ASN A 20 -7.12 4.33 -1.39
C ASN A 20 -6.10 5.44 -1.66
N MET A 21 -6.05 6.00 -2.87
CA MET A 21 -5.16 7.11 -3.21
C MET A 21 -5.48 8.38 -2.44
N VAL A 22 -6.76 8.72 -2.27
CA VAL A 22 -7.20 9.85 -1.45
C VAL A 22 -6.84 9.61 0.01
N LEU A 23 -7.14 8.42 0.53
CA LEU A 23 -6.84 8.05 1.92
C LEU A 23 -5.33 8.05 2.20
N ALA A 24 -4.51 7.51 1.32
CA ALA A 24 -3.06 7.52 1.49
C ALA A 24 -2.52 8.97 1.57
N LYS A 25 -2.97 9.87 0.70
CA LYS A 25 -2.55 11.28 0.72
C LYS A 25 -2.86 11.98 2.05
N THR A 26 -3.96 11.64 2.72
CA THR A 26 -4.28 12.22 4.03
C THR A 26 -3.44 11.62 5.17
N LEU A 27 -2.91 10.41 4.99
CA LEU A 27 -2.14 9.69 6.01
C LEU A 27 -0.62 9.90 5.91
N ILE A 28 -0.08 10.45 4.82
CA ILE A 28 1.39 10.68 4.67
C ILE A 28 1.97 11.48 5.85
N SER A 29 1.22 12.43 6.39
CA SER A 29 1.67 13.26 7.52
C SER A 29 1.90 12.45 8.81
N LYS A 30 1.41 11.21 8.90
CA LYS A 30 1.64 10.32 10.03
C LYS A 30 3.08 9.76 10.07
N LEU A 31 3.78 9.77 8.94
CA LEU A 31 5.20 9.38 8.88
C LEU A 31 6.07 10.47 9.51
N GLY A 32 6.88 10.09 10.50
CA GLY A 32 7.74 11.03 11.23
C GLY A 32 8.87 11.58 10.37
N LEU A 33 9.45 10.76 9.50
CA LEU A 33 10.64 11.12 8.73
C LEU A 33 10.30 11.76 7.38
N PRO A 34 10.93 12.90 7.02
CA PRO A 34 10.76 13.52 5.70
C PRO A 34 11.04 12.57 4.53
N GLN A 35 12.05 11.71 4.66
CA GLN A 35 12.46 10.75 3.64
C GLN A 35 11.36 9.71 3.39
N GLU A 36 10.72 9.19 4.44
CA GLU A 36 9.60 8.25 4.29
C GLU A 36 8.41 8.94 3.61
N ARG A 37 8.12 10.20 3.94
CA ARG A 37 7.04 10.96 3.26
C ARG A 37 7.31 11.13 1.77
N GLN A 38 8.56 11.41 1.41
CA GLN A 38 8.99 11.50 0.02
C GLN A 38 8.81 10.15 -0.69
N LEU A 39 9.25 9.06 -0.07
CA LEU A 39 9.15 7.72 -0.63
C LEU A 39 7.69 7.26 -0.83
N ALA A 40 6.82 7.53 0.16
CA ALA A 40 5.38 7.30 0.03
C ALA A 40 4.78 8.09 -1.15
N THR A 41 5.25 9.32 -1.35
CA THR A 41 4.81 10.16 -2.48
C THR A 41 5.23 9.58 -3.83
N GLU A 42 6.46 9.06 -3.94
CA GLU A 42 6.97 8.38 -5.13
C GLU A 42 6.18 7.11 -5.45
N TRP A 43 5.85 6.32 -4.43
CA TRP A 43 4.97 5.16 -4.60
C TRP A 43 3.57 5.55 -5.10
N LEU A 44 2.98 6.62 -4.57
CA LEU A 44 1.69 7.12 -5.08
C LEU A 44 1.78 7.54 -6.55
N GLN A 45 2.87 8.19 -6.96
CA GLN A 45 3.11 8.53 -8.36
C GLN A 45 3.22 7.27 -9.22
N LYS A 46 3.99 6.27 -8.79
CA LYS A 46 4.11 4.98 -9.49
C LYS A 46 2.75 4.31 -9.68
N LEU A 47 1.96 4.20 -8.61
CA LEU A 47 0.66 3.54 -8.66
C LEU A 47 -0.32 4.27 -9.59
N SER A 48 -0.27 5.60 -9.62
CA SER A 48 -1.13 6.41 -10.51
C SER A 48 -0.87 6.21 -12.01
N THR A 49 0.30 5.68 -12.37
CA THR A 49 0.68 5.39 -13.76
C THR A 49 0.55 3.91 -14.11
N SER A 50 0.11 3.06 -13.17
CA SER A 50 -0.09 1.63 -13.38
C SER A 50 -1.54 1.32 -13.74
N GLY A 51 -1.81 0.25 -14.51
CA GLY A 51 -3.19 -0.19 -14.81
C GLY A 51 -3.55 -0.21 -16.29
N THR A 52 -2.61 -0.65 -17.14
CA THR A 52 -2.82 -0.81 -18.58
C THR A 52 -3.54 -2.12 -18.95
N SER A 53 -3.58 -3.08 -18.02
CA SER A 53 -4.28 -4.35 -18.14
C SER A 53 -5.12 -4.63 -16.89
N MET A 54 -6.09 -5.53 -16.98
CA MET A 54 -6.92 -5.94 -15.84
C MET A 54 -6.09 -6.50 -14.67
N GLU A 55 -5.03 -7.24 -14.99
CA GLU A 55 -4.09 -7.75 -13.98
C GLU A 55 -3.36 -6.61 -13.27
N GLU A 56 -2.92 -5.59 -14.03
CA GLU A 56 -2.29 -4.40 -13.43
C GLU A 56 -3.29 -3.56 -12.61
N LEU A 57 -4.56 -3.49 -13.00
CA LEU A 57 -5.61 -2.82 -12.21
C LEU A 57 -5.79 -3.50 -10.84
N GLN A 58 -5.83 -4.83 -10.81
CA GLN A 58 -5.92 -5.58 -9.56
C GLN A 58 -4.65 -5.42 -8.71
N LEU A 59 -3.48 -5.51 -9.36
CA LEU A 59 -2.20 -5.43 -8.68
C LEU A 59 -1.96 -4.05 -8.07
N ARG A 60 -2.18 -2.95 -8.82
CA ARG A 60 -2.00 -1.59 -8.29
C ARG A 60 -2.95 -1.30 -7.12
N ASN A 61 -4.16 -1.87 -7.13
CA ASN A 61 -5.12 -1.74 -6.03
C ASN A 61 -4.61 -2.41 -4.78
N MET A 62 -4.07 -3.62 -4.92
CA MET A 62 -3.48 -4.36 -3.80
C MET A 62 -2.28 -3.59 -3.20
N PHE A 63 -1.39 -3.04 -4.03
CA PHE A 63 -0.32 -2.15 -3.54
C PHE A 63 -0.87 -0.91 -2.83
N ALA A 64 -1.88 -0.23 -3.40
CA ALA A 64 -2.47 0.97 -2.81
C ALA A 64 -3.08 0.68 -1.43
N TYR A 65 -3.74 -0.46 -1.28
CA TYR A 65 -4.27 -0.94 0.00
C TYR A 65 -3.15 -1.17 1.04
N PHE A 66 -2.08 -1.88 0.69
CA PHE A 66 -0.98 -2.13 1.62
C PHE A 66 -0.20 -0.86 1.99
N LEU A 67 -0.09 0.09 1.06
CA LEU A 67 0.49 1.40 1.36
C LEU A 67 -0.37 2.14 2.39
N VAL A 68 -1.70 2.13 2.24
CA VAL A 68 -2.61 2.71 3.24
C VAL A 68 -2.40 2.07 4.61
N LEU A 69 -2.29 0.73 4.71
CA LEU A 69 -2.02 0.06 5.98
C LEU A 69 -0.71 0.53 6.63
N SER A 70 0.37 0.60 5.85
CA SER A 70 1.68 1.09 6.33
C SER A 70 1.58 2.53 6.85
N LEU A 71 0.87 3.40 6.12
CA LEU A 71 0.64 4.79 6.52
C LEU A 71 -0.25 4.91 7.78
N GLN A 72 -1.22 4.02 7.95
CA GLN A 72 -2.04 3.97 9.16
C GLN A 72 -1.22 3.60 10.40
N GLU A 73 -0.24 2.73 10.26
CA GLU A 73 0.71 2.35 11.32
C GLU A 73 1.78 3.42 11.57
N GLY A 74 1.96 4.36 10.63
CA GLY A 74 2.92 5.46 10.74
C GLY A 74 4.36 5.07 10.41
N GLN A 75 4.55 3.93 9.72
CA GLN A 75 5.86 3.45 9.29
C GLN A 75 5.75 2.76 7.93
N LEU A 76 6.68 3.03 7.01
CA LEU A 76 6.77 2.28 5.77
C LEU A 76 7.38 0.90 6.00
N ARG A 77 6.82 -0.10 5.34
CA ARG A 77 7.27 -1.50 5.38
C ARG A 77 7.51 -1.99 3.95
N PRO A 78 8.31 -3.06 3.75
CA PRO A 78 8.50 -3.64 2.43
C PRO A 78 7.18 -3.85 1.69
N PRO A 79 7.07 -3.46 0.41
CA PRO A 79 8.14 -2.92 -0.45
C PRO A 79 8.29 -1.39 -0.39
N PHE A 80 7.47 -0.69 0.40
CA PHE A 80 7.37 0.76 0.42
C PHE A 80 8.53 1.46 1.13
N ASP A 81 9.40 0.72 1.80
CA ASP A 81 10.63 1.20 2.42
C ASP A 81 11.80 1.31 1.41
N THR A 82 11.55 1.04 0.14
CA THR A 82 12.48 1.23 -0.98
C THR A 82 11.81 1.96 -2.14
N GLU A 83 12.61 2.48 -3.08
CA GLU A 83 12.09 3.19 -4.26
C GLU A 83 11.18 2.29 -5.12
N PRO A 84 10.10 2.84 -5.70
CA PRO A 84 9.25 2.09 -6.60
C PRO A 84 10.04 1.62 -7.84
N PRO A 85 9.73 0.43 -8.39
CA PRO A 85 10.44 -0.08 -9.55
C PRO A 85 10.20 0.78 -10.79
N ALA A 86 11.24 0.98 -11.59
CA ALA A 86 11.12 1.58 -12.92
C ALA A 86 10.32 0.68 -13.89
N ALA A 87 10.49 -0.64 -13.75
CA ALA A 87 9.71 -1.66 -14.46
C ALA A 87 8.24 -1.72 -13.99
N PRO A 88 7.34 -2.44 -14.67
CA PRO A 88 5.99 -2.69 -14.19
C PRO A 88 5.97 -3.27 -12.76
N LEU A 89 4.84 -3.11 -12.06
CA LEU A 89 4.69 -3.58 -10.68
C LEU A 89 4.95 -5.11 -10.62
N PRO A 90 5.84 -5.59 -9.73
CA PRO A 90 6.07 -7.02 -9.58
C PRO A 90 4.87 -7.66 -8.88
N SER A 91 4.66 -8.95 -9.13
CA SER A 91 3.64 -9.72 -8.43
C SER A 91 3.85 -9.68 -6.91
N LEU A 92 2.80 -9.44 -6.13
CA LEU A 92 2.85 -9.44 -4.67
C LEU A 92 2.88 -10.83 -4.03
N GLN A 93 2.97 -11.92 -4.81
CA GLN A 93 2.95 -13.30 -4.29
C GLN A 93 4.04 -13.56 -3.23
N HIS A 94 5.18 -12.86 -3.31
CA HIS A 94 6.25 -12.99 -2.32
C HIS A 94 6.03 -12.11 -1.06
N LEU A 95 5.12 -11.14 -1.12
CA LEU A 95 4.78 -10.22 -0.03
C LEU A 95 3.53 -10.66 0.75
N LEU A 96 2.73 -11.59 0.20
CA LEU A 96 1.58 -12.20 0.87
C LEU A 96 1.96 -13.23 1.97
N VAL A 97 3.25 -13.47 2.19
CA VAL A 97 3.75 -13.99 3.49
C VAL A 97 3.77 -12.86 4.53
N TRP A 98 2.95 -11.80 4.33
CA TRP A 98 2.63 -10.86 5.37
C TRP A 98 2.10 -11.66 6.54
N PRO A 99 2.78 -11.65 7.69
CA PRO A 99 2.17 -12.22 8.85
C PRO A 99 0.98 -11.30 9.11
N ILE A 100 -0.21 -11.84 8.92
CA ILE A 100 -1.36 -11.46 9.73
C ILE A 100 -1.02 -11.92 11.17
N ALA A 101 0.12 -11.49 11.71
CA ALA A 101 0.58 -11.80 13.04
C ALA A 101 -0.33 -11.00 13.95
N SER A 102 -1.35 -11.73 14.42
CA SER A 102 -1.61 -11.86 15.84
C SER A 102 -1.26 -10.59 16.61
N SER A 103 -2.29 -9.78 16.83
CA SER A 103 -2.39 -8.83 17.91
C SER A 103 -2.17 -9.55 19.26
N SER A 104 -0.91 -9.85 19.58
CA SER A 104 -0.42 -10.32 20.88
C SER A 104 1.10 -10.39 20.81
N GLN A 105 1.77 -9.24 20.95
CA GLN A 105 3.08 -9.08 21.63
C GLN A 105 3.67 -7.70 21.30
N TYR A 106 3.04 -6.65 21.82
CA TYR A 106 3.70 -5.35 22.06
C TYR A 106 3.25 -4.81 23.43
N SER A 107 3.42 -5.64 24.46
CA SER A 107 3.28 -5.26 25.87
C SER A 107 4.19 -6.13 26.71
N ALA A 108 5.50 -6.06 26.49
CA ALA A 108 6.47 -6.71 27.39
C ALA A 108 7.90 -6.18 27.24
N ASP A 109 8.12 -4.87 27.03
CA ASP A 109 9.51 -4.37 27.09
C ASP A 109 9.66 -2.87 27.42
N ARG A 110 8.74 -2.31 28.22
CA ARG A 110 8.89 -0.94 28.76
C ARG A 110 9.09 -0.84 30.26
N ASP A 111 9.34 -1.97 30.93
CA ASP A 111 9.53 -1.99 32.38
C ASP A 111 10.72 -2.89 32.74
N ARG A 112 11.95 -2.39 32.49
CA ARG A 112 13.18 -2.78 33.18
C ARG A 112 14.33 -1.87 32.76
N GLY A 113 14.48 -0.77 33.49
CA GLY A 113 15.59 0.16 33.29
C GLY A 113 15.60 1.37 34.21
N SER A 114 15.14 1.21 35.47
CA SER A 114 15.47 2.11 36.55
C SER A 114 15.95 1.26 37.72
N LEU A 115 17.26 1.25 37.94
CA LEU A 115 17.96 1.15 39.23
C LEU A 115 19.44 1.46 38.98
#